data_AF-A0A0J0Y9D6-F1
#
_entry.id   AF-A0A0J0Y9D6-F1
#
_cell.length_a   1.000
_cell.length_b   1.000
_cell.length_c   1.000
_cell.angle_alpha   90.00
_cell.angle_beta   90.00
_cell.angle_gamma   90.00
#
_symmetry.space_group_name_H-M   'P 1'
#
loop_
_entity.id
_entity.type
_entity.pdbx_description
1 polymer ?
#
loop_
_entity_poly.entity_id
_entity_poly.type
_entity_poly.pdbx_seq_one_letter_code
_entity_poly.pdbx_strand_id
1 'polypeptide(L)' 'MERSEILDLLEVINQQVNSPILGGREDDYEELESMGLVKINRESVQWAAVMTPAGNAYLGHD' A
#
# COMPACT_ATOMS: atom_id res chain seq x y z
N MET A 1 1.98 -8.65 -9.51
CA MET A 1 3.10 -7.68 -9.50
C MET A 1 4.46 -8.33 -9.25
N GLU A 2 5.56 -7.71 -9.68
CA GLU A 2 6.91 -8.14 -9.27
C GLU A 2 7.23 -7.72 -7.83
N ARG A 3 8.15 -8.45 -7.15
CA ARG A 3 8.53 -8.16 -5.76
C ARG A 3 9.07 -6.73 -5.59
N SER A 4 9.79 -6.21 -6.56
CA SER A 4 10.33 -4.84 -6.53
C SER A 4 9.22 -3.79 -6.58
N GLU A 5 8.16 -4.01 -7.36
CA GLU A 5 7.01 -3.09 -7.45
C GLU A 5 6.22 -3.07 -6.14
N ILE A 6 6.06 -4.24 -5.50
CA ILE A 6 5.42 -4.37 -4.19
C ILE A 6 6.19 -3.54 -3.14
N LEU A 7 7.52 -3.64 -3.13
CA LEU A 7 8.37 -2.90 -2.19
C LEU A 7 8.29 -1.38 -2.43
N ASP A 8 8.36 -0.95 -3.69
CA ASP A 8 8.24 0.46 -4.08
C ASP A 8 6.89 1.05 -3.63
N LEU A 9 5.79 0.35 -3.89
CA LEU A 9 4.45 0.76 -3.44
C LEU A 9 4.34 0.80 -1.92
N LEU A 10 4.83 -0.23 -1.21
CA LEU A 10 4.81 -0.25 0.25
C LEU A 10 5.61 0.92 0.85
N GLU A 11 6.76 1.22 0.28
CA GLU A 11 7.59 2.36 0.70
C GLU A 11 6.90 3.69 0.43
N VAL A 12 6.28 3.85 -0.75
CA VAL A 12 5.47 5.03 -1.08
C VAL A 12 4.31 5.20 -0.11
N ILE A 13 3.59 4.14 0.23
CA ILE A 13 2.47 4.16 1.20
C ILE A 13 2.98 4.53 2.59
N ASN A 14 4.15 4.02 3.00
CA ASN A 14 4.78 4.37 4.26
C ASN A 14 5.18 5.86 4.32
N GLN A 15 5.67 6.43 3.21
CA GLN A 15 6.11 7.81 3.13
C GLN A 15 4.96 8.81 2.89
N GLN A 16 3.91 8.40 2.17
CA GLN A 16 2.76 9.24 1.84
C GLN A 16 1.75 9.28 2.98
N VAL A 17 2.05 10.09 3.99
CA VAL A 17 1.13 10.33 5.11
C VAL A 17 -0.10 11.18 4.70
N ASN A 18 -0.18 11.74 3.48
CA ASN A 18 -1.23 12.73 3.14
C ASN A 18 -1.64 12.89 1.66
N SER A 19 -1.26 12.01 0.73
CA SER A 19 -1.66 12.16 -0.69
C SER A 19 -2.65 11.09 -1.13
N PRO A 20 -3.64 11.43 -1.98
CA PRO A 20 -4.64 10.49 -2.49
C PRO A 20 -3.94 9.41 -3.32
N ILE A 21 -3.90 8.23 -2.71
CA ILE A 21 -3.26 7.04 -3.23
C ILE A 21 -4.35 6.32 -4.00
N LEU A 22 -4.43 6.55 -5.30
CA LEU A 22 -4.88 5.57 -6.31
C LEU A 22 -5.03 6.30 -7.65
N GLY A 23 -3.89 6.80 -8.17
CA GLY A 23 -3.79 7.40 -9.50
C GLY A 23 -3.87 6.35 -10.61
N GLY A 24 -4.97 5.60 -10.68
CA GLY A 24 -5.23 4.57 -11.70
C GLY A 24 -4.48 3.25 -11.51
N ARG A 25 -4.01 2.95 -10.30
CA ARG A 25 -3.32 1.68 -9.93
C ARG A 25 -4.17 0.80 -9.01
N GLU A 26 -5.50 0.86 -9.13
CA GLU A 26 -6.45 0.22 -8.22
C GLU A 26 -6.23 -1.28 -8.06
N ASP A 27 -5.99 -1.99 -9.16
CA ASP A 27 -5.61 -3.40 -9.17
C ASP A 27 -4.36 -3.69 -8.34
N ASP A 28 -3.32 -2.83 -8.42
CA ASP A 28 -2.07 -3.06 -7.72
C ASP A 28 -2.25 -3.00 -6.20
N TYR A 29 -2.98 -2.00 -5.71
CA TYR A 29 -3.24 -1.89 -4.27
C TYR A 29 -4.20 -2.98 -3.79
N GLU A 30 -5.17 -3.39 -4.61
CA GLU A 30 -6.07 -4.48 -4.25
C GLU A 30 -5.32 -5.82 -4.16
N GLU A 31 -4.32 -6.05 -5.03
CA GLU A 31 -3.40 -7.18 -4.93
C GLU A 31 -2.59 -7.13 -3.62
N LEU A 32 -2.03 -5.95 -3.27
CA LEU A 32 -1.32 -5.75 -2.00
C LEU A 32 -2.22 -5.95 -0.75
N GLU A 33 -3.48 -5.54 -0.84
CA GLU A 33 -4.49 -5.76 0.21
C GLU A 33 -4.85 -7.24 0.34
N SER A 34 -4.99 -7.94 -0.79
CA SER A 34 -5.22 -9.39 -0.84
C SER A 34 -4.05 -10.18 -0.26
N MET A 35 -2.82 -9.69 -0.45
CA MET A 35 -1.62 -10.22 0.21
C MET A 35 -1.54 -9.88 1.71
N GLY A 36 -2.41 -8.99 2.20
CA GLY A 36 -2.43 -8.53 3.58
C GLY A 36 -1.30 -7.56 3.93
N LEU A 37 -0.62 -6.98 2.93
CA LEU A 37 0.52 -6.08 3.14
C LEU A 37 0.05 -4.64 3.40
N VAL A 38 -1.06 -4.24 2.79
CA VAL A 38 -1.67 -2.91 2.97
C VAL A 38 -3.17 -3.05 3.23
N LYS A 39 -3.80 -1.98 3.68
CA LYS A 39 -5.25 -1.91 3.84
C LYS A 39 -5.77 -0.67 3.14
N ILE A 40 -6.71 -0.83 2.21
CA ILE A 40 -7.28 0.30 1.47
C ILE A 40 -8.52 0.77 2.23
N ASN A 41 -8.44 1.97 2.81
CA ASN A 41 -9.59 2.68 3.35
C ASN A 41 -10.36 3.36 2.23
N ARG A 42 -11.33 2.62 1.68
CA ARG A 42 -12.30 3.09 0.69
C ARG A 42 -13.39 4.00 1.30
N GLU A 43 -13.49 4.05 2.63
CA GLU A 43 -14.41 4.92 3.37
C GLU A 43 -13.96 6.38 3.42
N SER A 44 -12.67 6.64 3.14
CA SER A 44 -12.13 7.98 3.11
C SER A 44 -12.42 8.63 1.75
N VAL A 45 -12.78 9.93 1.75
CA VAL A 45 -13.06 10.73 0.54
C VAL A 45 -11.92 10.65 -0.48
N GLN A 46 -10.71 10.39 0.00
CA GLN A 46 -9.56 10.02 -0.79
C GLN A 46 -9.22 8.59 -0.43
N TRP A 47 -9.29 7.69 -1.41
CA TRP A 47 -8.87 6.30 -1.20
C TRP A 47 -7.47 6.31 -0.59
N ALA A 48 -7.36 5.76 0.61
CA ALA A 48 -6.15 5.84 1.42
C ALA A 48 -5.66 4.43 1.68
N ALA A 49 -4.51 4.07 1.13
CA ALA A 49 -3.83 2.85 1.52
C ALA A 49 -3.07 3.11 2.82
N VAL A 50 -3.22 2.21 3.79
CA VAL A 50 -2.51 2.24 5.07
C VAL A 50 -1.65 1.01 5.15
N MET A 51 -0.38 1.19 5.52
CA MET A 51 0.52 0.06 5.68
C MET A 51 0.11 -0.80 6.88
N THR A 52 0.10 -2.12 6.69
CA THR A 52 -0.15 -3.07 7.78
C THR A 52 1.18 -3.48 8.44
N PRO A 53 1.12 -4.13 9.62
CA PRO A 53 2.32 -4.72 10.24
C PRO A 53 3.01 -5.74 9.33
N ALA A 54 2.26 -6.47 8.50
CA ALA A 54 2.82 -7.44 7.56
C ALA A 54 3.56 -6.75 6.40
N GLY A 55 3.05 -5.64 5.88
CA GLY A 55 3.75 -4.81 4.90
C GLY A 55 5.06 -4.24 5.42
N ASN A 56 5.06 -3.76 6.68
CA ASN A 56 6.28 -3.26 7.31
C ASN A 56 7.34 -4.37 7.52
N ALA A 57 6.90 -5.56 7.95
CA ALA A 57 7.76 -6.73 8.05
C ALA A 57 8.29 -7.18 6.68
N TYR A 58 7.49 -7.03 5.61
CA TYR A 58 7.89 -7.36 4.24
C TYR A 58 8.96 -6.42 3.68
N LEU A 59 8.91 -5.14 4.04
CA LEU A 59 9.97 -4.16 3.75
C LEU A 59 11.27 -4.44 4.53
N GLY A 60 11.20 -5.19 5.63
CA GLY A 60 12.35 -5.46 6.48
C GLY A 60 12.79 -4.27 7.34
N HIS A 61 11.88 -3.32 7.61
CA HIS A 61 12.07 -2.30 8.64
C HIS A 61 11.83 -2.96 10.02
N ASP A 62 12.86 -3.63 10.55
CA ASP A 62 12.98 -4.08 11.95
C ASP A 62 13.54 -2.96 12.84
#